data_AF-A0A521UTA2-F1
#
_entry.id   AF-A0A521UTA2-F1
#
_cell.length_a   1.000
_cell.length_b   1.000
_cell.length_c   1.000
_cell.angle_alpha   90.00
_cell.angle_beta   90.00
_cell.angle_gamma   90.00
#
_symmetry.space_group_name_H-M   'P 1'
#
loop_
_entity.id
_entity.type
_entity.pdbx_description
1 polymer ?
#
loop_
_entity_poly.entity_id
_entity_poly.type
_entity_poly.pdbx_seq_one_letter_code
_entity_poly.pdbx_strand_id
1 'polypeptide(L)'
;MKRRRWIIVGAVLILLVAALVVPRFLQPDRGHLDVDGNPYFWVGVNYPWKSYQDFGTGAWGHSGVSSPGSYPEVDADFAAMSDAGVRIVKWRLFSDGRYSPDFGEDGRVTGLDEQFFADLDAALEIARRHGMR
;
A
#
# COMPACT_ATOMS: atom_id res chain seq x y z
N MET A 1 6.59 34.83 -43.59
CA MET A 1 7.48 33.69 -43.21
C MET A 1 7.52 33.37 -41.72
N LYS A 2 7.56 34.33 -40.77
CA LYS A 2 7.71 34.05 -39.32
C LYS A 2 6.55 33.28 -38.67
N ARG A 3 5.28 33.56 -39.00
CA ARG A 3 4.10 32.87 -38.43
C ARG A 3 4.07 31.36 -38.70
N ARG A 4 4.48 30.91 -39.90
CA ARG A 4 4.54 29.49 -40.25
C ARG A 4 5.57 28.72 -39.41
N ARG A 5 6.70 29.34 -39.06
CA ARG A 5 7.73 28.72 -38.20
C ARG A 5 7.23 28.43 -36.78
N TRP A 6 6.47 29.36 -36.16
CA TRP A 6 5.93 29.16 -34.81
C TRP A 6 4.82 28.10 -34.75
N ILE A 7 4.02 27.98 -35.81
CA ILE A 7 3.01 26.91 -35.92
C ILE A 7 3.69 25.54 -36.03
N ILE A 8 4.75 25.42 -36.83
CA ILE A 8 5.50 24.16 -36.98
C ILE A 8 6.18 23.77 -35.67
N VAL A 9 6.83 24.72 -34.98
CA VAL A 9 7.48 24.47 -33.68
C VAL A 9 6.45 24.05 -32.62
N GLY A 10 5.30 24.74 -32.54
CA GLY A 10 4.23 24.37 -31.62
C GLY A 10 3.64 22.99 -31.91
N ALA A 11 3.43 22.65 -33.18
CA ALA A 11 2.95 21.34 -33.59
C ALA A 11 3.94 20.22 -33.26
N VAL A 12 5.24 20.43 -33.50
CA VAL A 12 6.29 19.47 -33.15
C VAL A 12 6.38 19.26 -31.63
N LEU A 13 6.25 20.33 -30.85
CA LEU A 13 6.28 20.24 -29.39
C LEU A 13 5.08 19.44 -28.85
N ILE A 14 3.88 19.69 -29.39
CA ILE A 14 2.66 18.93 -29.03
C ILE A 14 2.81 17.46 -29.39
N LEU A 15 3.36 17.14 -30.58
CA LEU A 15 3.60 15.76 -31.00
C LEU A 15 4.63 15.06 -30.13
N LEU A 16 5.70 15.76 -29.71
CA LEU A 16 6.71 15.22 -28.80
C LEU A 16 6.15 14.96 -27.40
N VAL A 17 5.34 15.88 -26.87
CA VAL A 17 4.64 15.70 -25.59
C VAL A 17 3.66 14.53 -25.69
N ALA A 18 2.85 14.46 -26.76
CA ALA A 18 1.94 13.34 -26.98
C ALA A 18 2.70 12.00 -27.08
N ALA A 19 3.82 11.94 -27.81
CA ALA A 19 4.63 10.72 -27.95
C ALA A 19 5.28 10.25 -26.64
N LEU A 20 5.54 11.15 -25.69
CA LEU A 20 6.10 10.82 -24.37
C LEU A 20 5.03 10.49 -23.32
N VAL A 21 3.81 10.98 -23.50
CA VAL A 21 2.73 10.91 -22.50
C VAL A 21 1.76 9.77 -22.82
N VAL A 22 1.34 9.64 -24.08
CA VAL A 22 0.32 8.65 -24.50
C VAL A 22 0.70 7.19 -24.22
N PRO A 23 1.95 6.73 -24.43
CA PRO A 23 2.33 5.34 -24.14
C PRO A 23 2.26 4.96 -22.66
N ARG A 24 2.27 5.93 -21.74
CA ARG A 24 2.14 5.70 -20.29
C ARG A 24 0.69 5.47 -19.86
N PHE A 25 -0.27 6.00 -20.63
CA PHE A 25 -1.70 5.86 -20.33
C PHE A 25 -2.39 4.79 -21.18
N LEU A 26 -1.76 4.38 -22.28
CA LEU A 26 -2.18 3.25 -23.12
C LEU A 26 -1.28 2.04 -22.87
N GLN A 27 -1.08 1.64 -21.62
CA GLN A 27 -0.60 0.28 -21.38
C GLN A 27 -1.81 -0.64 -21.60
N PRO A 28 -1.79 -1.52 -22.63
CA PRO A 28 -2.86 -2.49 -22.79
C PRO A 28 -2.96 -3.30 -21.50
N ASP A 29 -4.18 -3.68 -21.12
CA ASP A 29 -4.39 -4.64 -20.04
C ASP A 29 -3.57 -5.88 -20.37
N ARG A 30 -2.48 -6.09 -19.63
CA ARG A 30 -1.51 -7.12 -19.93
C ARG A 30 -2.05 -8.51 -19.58
N GLY A 31 -3.21 -8.63 -18.91
CA GLY A 31 -3.71 -9.90 -18.42
C GLY A 31 -2.76 -10.60 -17.45
N HIS A 32 -1.72 -9.89 -17.00
CA HIS A 32 -0.71 -10.33 -16.04
C HIS A 32 -0.23 -9.14 -15.22
N LEU A 33 0.23 -9.44 -14.00
CA LEU A 33 0.89 -8.46 -13.16
C LEU A 33 2.32 -8.27 -13.67
N ASP A 34 2.79 -7.03 -13.68
CA ASP A 34 4.15 -6.68 -14.06
C ASP A 34 4.86 -6.06 -12.84
N VAL A 35 5.99 -6.63 -12.46
CA VAL A 35 6.85 -6.12 -11.38
C VAL A 35 8.23 -5.87 -11.98
N ASP A 36 8.66 -4.60 -12.02
CA ASP A 36 9.93 -4.15 -12.59
C ASP A 36 10.17 -4.60 -14.04
N GLY A 37 9.12 -4.64 -14.86
CA GLY A 37 9.19 -5.04 -16.28
C GLY A 37 9.06 -6.54 -16.51
N ASN A 38 8.79 -7.34 -15.47
CA ASN A 38 8.69 -8.80 -15.57
C ASN A 38 7.28 -9.28 -15.22
N PRO A 39 6.72 -10.24 -16.00
CA PRO A 39 5.46 -10.86 -15.66
C PRO A 39 5.58 -11.61 -14.33
N TYR A 40 4.57 -11.46 -13.48
CA TYR A 40 4.58 -11.96 -12.12
C TYR A 40 3.27 -12.64 -11.76
N PHE A 41 3.34 -13.66 -10.90
CA PHE A 41 2.18 -14.30 -10.30
C PHE A 41 2.28 -14.19 -8.79
N TRP A 42 1.22 -13.70 -8.14
CA TRP A 42 1.18 -13.49 -6.70
C TRP A 42 0.72 -14.77 -5.99
N VAL A 43 1.65 -15.38 -5.24
CA VAL A 43 1.33 -16.41 -4.25
C VAL A 43 1.29 -15.76 -2.87
N GLY A 44 0.10 -15.74 -2.29
CA GLY A 44 -0.15 -14.99 -1.06
C GLY A 44 -1.20 -15.61 -0.17
N VAL A 45 -1.32 -15.05 1.02
CA VAL A 45 -2.36 -15.42 1.99
C VAL A 45 -3.13 -14.19 2.45
N ASN A 46 -4.36 -14.41 2.90
CA ASN A 46 -5.07 -13.40 3.68
C ASN A 46 -4.57 -13.51 5.12
N TYR A 47 -4.06 -12.42 5.66
CA TYR A 47 -3.76 -12.27 7.08
C TYR A 47 -4.83 -11.33 7.65
N PRO A 48 -6.03 -11.85 7.97
CA PRO A 48 -7.20 -11.01 8.19
C PRO A 48 -6.98 -10.04 9.35
N TRP A 49 -6.35 -10.52 10.41
CA TRP A 49 -5.81 -9.76 11.53
C TRP A 49 -5.03 -10.71 12.46
N LYS A 50 -4.07 -10.18 13.23
CA LYS A 50 -3.54 -10.84 14.43
C LYS A 50 -4.48 -10.62 15.60
N SER A 51 -4.89 -9.37 15.76
CA SER A 51 -5.85 -8.86 16.73
C SER A 51 -6.82 -7.93 16.01
N TYR A 52 -8.04 -7.77 16.53
CA TYR A 52 -8.97 -6.84 15.88
C TYR A 52 -8.51 -5.36 15.95
N GLN A 53 -7.46 -5.05 16.72
CA GLN A 53 -6.83 -3.74 16.89
C GLN A 53 -5.37 -3.77 16.40
N ASP A 54 -5.10 -4.32 15.22
CA ASP A 54 -3.72 -4.35 14.70
C ASP A 54 -3.15 -2.95 14.44
N PHE A 55 -4.01 -1.95 14.18
CA PHE A 55 -3.58 -0.59 13.86
C PHE A 55 -4.39 0.45 14.64
N GLY A 56 -3.68 1.34 15.33
CA GLY A 56 -4.26 2.46 16.06
C GLY A 56 -4.68 2.11 17.49
N THR A 57 -5.21 3.11 18.19
CA THR A 57 -5.67 3.01 19.58
C THR A 57 -7.17 2.75 19.67
N GLY A 58 -7.69 2.71 20.88
CA GLY A 58 -9.10 2.46 21.16
C GLY A 58 -9.43 2.71 22.61
N ALA A 59 -10.71 2.54 22.97
CA ALA A 59 -11.19 2.78 24.32
C ALA A 59 -10.47 1.98 25.42
N TRP A 60 -9.76 0.90 25.05
CA TRP A 60 -9.02 0.02 25.96
C TRP A 60 -7.49 0.16 25.87
N GLY A 61 -7.01 1.23 25.24
CA GLY A 61 -5.58 1.48 25.02
C GLY A 61 -5.11 0.99 23.65
N HIS A 62 -3.84 0.56 23.60
CA HIS A 62 -3.14 0.18 22.37
C HIS A 62 -2.64 -1.27 22.47
N SER A 63 -3.01 -2.10 21.50
CA SER A 63 -2.47 -3.45 21.31
C SER A 63 -2.06 -3.73 19.86
N GLY A 64 -1.76 -2.68 19.10
CA GLY A 64 -1.39 -2.76 17.69
C GLY A 64 -0.05 -3.42 17.43
N VAL A 65 0.32 -3.56 16.15
CA VAL A 65 1.52 -4.28 15.70
C VAL A 65 2.79 -3.78 16.39
N SER A 66 2.90 -2.48 16.67
CA SER A 66 4.09 -1.90 17.31
C SER A 66 4.18 -2.18 18.81
N SER A 67 3.14 -2.76 19.43
CA SER A 67 3.15 -3.06 20.86
C SER A 67 4.15 -4.19 21.19
N PRO A 68 4.81 -4.17 22.38
CA PRO A 68 5.80 -5.18 22.75
C PRO A 68 5.28 -6.62 22.77
N GLY A 69 3.97 -6.81 22.95
CA GLY A 69 3.33 -8.12 22.92
C GLY A 69 3.00 -8.60 21.51
N SER A 70 2.41 -7.74 20.67
CA SER A 70 1.96 -8.12 19.33
C SER A 70 3.11 -8.20 18.33
N TYR A 71 4.11 -7.32 18.43
CA TYR A 71 5.23 -7.27 17.49
C TYR A 71 5.93 -8.63 17.29
N PRO A 72 6.43 -9.32 18.33
CA PRO A 72 7.12 -10.59 18.15
C PRO A 72 6.22 -11.70 17.60
N GLU A 73 4.91 -11.66 17.87
CA GLU A 73 3.97 -12.67 17.35
C GLU A 73 3.73 -12.47 15.86
N VAL A 74 3.51 -11.21 15.43
CA VAL A 74 3.39 -10.87 14.00
C VAL A 74 4.68 -11.19 13.26
N ASP A 75 5.85 -10.86 13.83
CA ASP A 75 7.14 -11.15 13.22
C ASP A 75 7.34 -12.67 13.03
N ALA A 76 6.95 -13.48 14.01
CA ALA A 76 7.00 -14.94 13.92
C ALA A 76 6.03 -15.50 12.86
N ASP A 77 4.82 -14.96 12.76
CA ASP A 77 3.85 -15.34 11.73
C ASP A 77 4.41 -15.03 10.32
N PHE A 78 5.03 -13.86 10.13
CA PHE A 78 5.66 -13.47 8.86
C PHE A 78 6.89 -14.33 8.53
N ALA A 79 7.70 -14.69 9.53
CA ALA A 79 8.81 -15.63 9.34
C ALA A 79 8.28 -16.99 8.84
N ALA A 80 7.27 -17.55 9.50
CA ALA A 80 6.68 -18.84 9.12
C ALA A 80 6.05 -18.80 7.72
N MET A 81 5.38 -17.70 7.36
CA MET A 81 4.83 -17.50 6.01
C MET A 81 5.96 -17.43 4.96
N SER A 82 7.05 -16.72 5.25
CA SER A 82 8.18 -16.61 4.33
C SER A 82 8.89 -17.94 4.11
N ASP A 83 9.09 -18.72 5.17
CA ASP A 83 9.64 -20.09 5.13
C ASP A 83 8.76 -21.04 4.32
N ALA A 84 7.43 -20.85 4.37
CA ALA A 84 6.47 -21.59 3.55
C ALA A 84 6.40 -21.11 2.09
N GLY A 85 7.21 -20.10 1.69
CA GLY A 85 7.26 -19.58 0.33
C GLY A 85 6.21 -18.51 0.00
N VAL A 86 5.45 -18.02 0.97
CA VAL A 86 4.50 -16.92 0.80
C VAL A 86 5.28 -15.63 0.55
N ARG A 87 4.84 -14.81 -0.42
CA ARG A 87 5.48 -13.51 -0.72
C ARG A 87 4.53 -12.33 -0.70
N ILE A 88 3.23 -12.57 -0.68
CA ILE A 88 2.19 -11.54 -0.65
C ILE A 88 1.28 -11.76 0.57
N VAL A 89 1.06 -10.73 1.37
CA VAL A 89 0.10 -10.75 2.48
C VAL A 89 -0.98 -9.71 2.25
N LYS A 90 -2.24 -10.14 2.31
CA LYS A 90 -3.37 -9.22 2.34
C LYS A 90 -3.84 -9.02 3.78
N TRP A 91 -3.52 -7.87 4.35
CA TRP A 91 -3.87 -7.48 5.73
C TRP A 91 -5.02 -6.47 5.75
N ARG A 92 -5.99 -6.65 6.65
CA ARG A 92 -7.02 -5.64 6.92
C ARG A 92 -6.47 -4.51 7.78
N LEU A 93 -6.80 -3.28 7.40
CA LEU A 93 -6.34 -2.08 8.08
C LEU A 93 -7.43 -1.55 9.05
N PHE A 94 -8.59 -1.15 8.52
CA PHE A 94 -9.65 -0.51 9.33
C PHE A 94 -10.77 -1.45 9.77
N SER A 95 -10.90 -2.64 9.17
CA SER A 95 -11.97 -3.60 9.45
C SER A 95 -13.38 -2.96 9.45
N ASP A 96 -14.02 -2.80 10.60
CA ASP A 96 -15.34 -2.16 10.73
C ASP A 96 -15.30 -0.70 11.23
N GLY A 97 -14.10 -0.12 11.36
CA GLY A 97 -13.88 1.27 11.77
C GLY A 97 -13.82 1.49 13.28
N ARG A 98 -13.90 0.46 14.14
CA ARG A 98 -14.03 0.67 15.59
C ARG A 98 -12.78 1.19 16.31
N TYR A 99 -11.60 1.01 15.72
CA TYR A 99 -10.29 1.40 16.29
C TYR A 99 -9.55 2.42 15.42
N SER A 100 -9.85 2.46 14.13
CA SER A 100 -9.32 3.43 13.19
C SER A 100 -10.19 3.44 11.93
N PRO A 101 -10.32 4.58 11.23
CA PRO A 101 -9.81 5.91 11.61
C PRO A 101 -10.62 6.54 12.77
N ASP A 102 -10.24 7.74 13.18
CA ASP A 102 -11.01 8.53 14.14
C ASP A 102 -12.24 9.17 13.49
N PHE A 103 -13.35 9.20 14.21
CA PHE A 103 -14.61 9.79 13.79
C PHE A 103 -15.06 10.90 14.75
N GLY A 104 -15.47 12.04 14.19
CA GLY A 104 -16.13 13.12 14.94
C GLY A 104 -17.57 12.76 15.30
N GLU A 105 -18.22 13.58 16.14
CA GLU A 105 -19.61 13.38 16.56
C GLU A 105 -20.61 13.37 15.38
N ASP A 106 -20.26 14.01 14.26
CA ASP A 106 -21.04 14.04 13.03
C ASP A 106 -20.78 12.82 12.10
N GLY A 107 -19.98 11.86 12.57
CA GLY A 107 -19.61 10.64 11.84
C GLY A 107 -18.57 10.87 10.74
N ARG A 108 -17.98 12.06 10.61
CA ARG A 108 -16.93 12.31 9.63
C ARG A 108 -15.58 11.84 10.15
N VAL A 109 -14.73 11.35 9.24
CA VAL A 109 -13.33 11.02 9.55
C VAL A 109 -12.59 12.28 9.94
N THR A 110 -11.96 12.27 11.12
CA THR A 110 -11.15 13.38 11.64
C THR A 110 -9.66 13.14 11.49
N GLY A 111 -9.22 11.88 11.41
CA GLY A 111 -7.82 11.56 11.19
C GLY A 111 -7.44 10.12 11.53
N LEU A 112 -6.14 9.94 11.71
CA LEU A 112 -5.49 8.72 12.21
C LEU A 112 -4.66 9.14 13.42
N ASP A 113 -4.69 8.36 14.49
CA ASP A 113 -3.88 8.64 15.68
C ASP A 113 -2.38 8.35 15.45
N GLU A 114 -1.53 8.77 16.38
CA GLU A 114 -0.08 8.57 16.27
C GLU A 114 0.33 7.09 16.30
N GLN A 115 -0.41 6.24 17.03
CA GLN A 115 -0.09 4.81 17.12
C GLN A 115 -0.42 4.07 15.85
N PHE A 116 -1.43 4.51 15.09
CA PHE A 116 -1.73 3.96 13.77
C PHE A 116 -0.49 3.99 12.87
N PHE A 117 0.23 5.11 12.85
CA PHE A 117 1.44 5.24 12.04
C PHE A 117 2.57 4.36 12.57
N ALA A 118 2.75 4.29 13.89
CA ALA A 118 3.73 3.39 14.50
C ALA A 118 3.45 1.90 14.18
N ASP A 119 2.18 1.50 14.22
CA ASP A 119 1.74 0.14 13.89
C ASP A 119 1.93 -0.16 12.40
N LEU A 120 1.62 0.79 11.52
CA LEU A 120 1.81 0.64 10.08
C LEU A 120 3.30 0.55 9.73
N ASP A 121 4.14 1.39 10.34
CA ASP A 121 5.59 1.34 10.16
C ASP A 121 6.16 0.01 10.66
N ALA A 122 5.72 -0.49 11.81
CA ALA A 122 6.13 -1.80 12.33
C ALA A 122 5.69 -2.95 11.40
N ALA A 123 4.46 -2.93 10.88
CA ALA A 123 3.97 -3.94 9.95
C ALA A 123 4.76 -3.95 8.63
N LEU A 124 5.04 -2.78 8.06
CA LEU A 124 5.84 -2.64 6.83
C LEU A 124 7.29 -3.04 7.06
N GLU A 125 7.85 -2.73 8.24
CA GLU A 125 9.19 -3.12 8.64
C GLU A 125 9.32 -4.65 8.75
N ILE A 126 8.37 -5.32 9.41
CA ILE A 126 8.29 -6.79 9.49
C ILE A 126 8.14 -7.38 8.08
N ALA A 127 7.23 -6.86 7.25
CA ALA A 127 7.03 -7.34 5.88
C ALA A 127 8.34 -7.26 5.06
N ARG A 128 9.03 -6.12 5.13
CA ARG A 128 10.32 -5.92 4.45
C ARG A 128 11.39 -6.86 4.99
N ARG A 129 11.46 -7.08 6.31
CA ARG A 129 12.42 -7.98 6.94
C ARG A 129 12.30 -9.41 6.40
N HIS A 130 11.08 -9.87 6.17
CA HIS A 130 10.79 -11.24 5.70
C HIS A 130 10.63 -11.36 4.18
N GLY A 131 10.93 -10.29 3.43
CA GLY A 131 10.85 -10.28 1.96
C GLY A 131 9.43 -10.40 1.42
N MET A 132 8.45 -9.94 2.19
CA MET A 132 7.03 -9.96 1.84
C MET A 132 6.57 -8.60 1.31
N ARG A 133 5.49 -8.61 0.53
CA ARG A 133 4.77 -7.42 0.06
C ARG A 133 3.32 -7.43 0.53
#